data_AF-A0A6C0EIT6-F1
#
_entry.id   AF-A0A6C0EIT6-F1
#
_cell.length_a   1.000
_cell.length_b   1.000
_cell.length_c   1.000
_cell.angle_alpha   90.00
_cell.angle_beta   90.00
_cell.angle_gamma   90.00
#
_symmetry.space_group_name_H-M   'P 1'
#
loop_
_entity.id
_entity.type
_entity.pdbx_description
1 polymer ?
#
loop_
_entity_poly.entity_id
_entity_poly.type
_entity_poly.pdbx_seq_one_letter_code
_entity_poly.pdbx_strand_id
1 'polypeptide(L)'
;MNNRKMDKRDIIPGFQAIMPLTICDIDPVHRKQAISQHENDIKMYTKYQKELSPRLRYENTMKRIQKNHENEYNAVVKRKENAKREQMD
;
A
#
# COMPACT_ATOMS: atom_id res chain seq x y z
N MET A 1 16.22 27.65 13.86
CA MET A 1 15.59 26.46 13.23
C MET A 1 16.62 25.35 13.22
N ASN A 2 16.34 24.21 13.85
CA ASN A 2 17.28 23.08 13.94
C ASN A 2 17.39 22.40 12.57
N ASN A 3 18.55 22.55 11.91
CA ASN A 3 18.90 21.85 10.68
C ASN A 3 19.24 20.36 10.97
N ARG A 4 18.28 19.57 11.46
CA ARG A 4 18.43 18.11 11.48
C ARG A 4 18.13 17.58 10.09
N LYS A 5 19.07 16.83 9.51
CA LYS A 5 18.81 16.02 8.32
C LYS A 5 17.74 14.97 8.68
N MET A 6 16.71 14.86 7.84
CA MET A 6 15.61 13.90 8.00
C MET A 6 16.15 12.46 7.93
N ASP A 7 16.03 11.70 9.03
CA ASP A 7 16.31 10.26 9.04
C ASP A 7 15.04 9.52 8.57
N LYS A 8 15.20 8.40 7.85
CA LYS A 8 14.07 7.52 7.49
C LYS A 8 13.31 7.04 8.73
N ARG A 9 13.97 6.97 9.90
CA ARG A 9 13.36 6.65 11.20
C ARG A 9 12.35 7.70 11.69
N ASP A 10 12.41 8.92 11.16
CA ASP A 10 11.46 10.00 11.48
C ASP A 10 10.24 10.00 10.53
N ILE A 11 10.12 9.01 9.64
CA ILE A 11 9.01 8.87 8.71
C ILE A 11 8.20 7.63 9.09
N ILE A 12 7.00 7.84 9.60
CA ILE A 12 6.04 6.76 9.81
C ILE A 12 5.31 6.51 8.48
N PRO A 13 5.35 5.27 7.95
CA PRO A 13 4.78 4.99 6.65
C PRO A 13 3.27 5.29 6.60
N GLY A 14 2.83 5.78 5.45
CA GLY A 14 1.41 5.94 5.13
C GLY A 14 0.80 4.65 4.59
N PHE A 15 -0.46 4.73 4.16
CA PHE A 15 -1.15 3.61 3.52
C PHE A 15 -2.07 4.08 2.40
N GLN A 16 -1.80 3.61 1.18
CA GLN A 16 -2.59 3.95 -0.01
C GLN A 16 -2.74 5.46 -0.24
N ALA A 17 -3.91 6.02 0.07
CA ALA A 17 -4.23 7.44 -0.07
C ALA A 17 -3.81 8.28 1.15
N ILE A 18 -3.34 7.65 2.23
CA ILE A 18 -2.81 8.33 3.41
C ILE A 18 -1.30 8.51 3.25
N MET A 19 -0.86 9.77 3.30
CA MET A 19 0.56 10.13 3.17
C MET A 19 1.38 9.69 4.39
N PRO A 20 2.69 9.42 4.24
CA PRO A 20 3.56 9.20 5.39
C PRO A 20 3.58 10.38 6.36
N LEU A 21 3.67 10.10 7.66
CA LEU A 21 3.80 11.12 8.69
C LEU A 21 5.28 11.38 8.98
N THR A 22 5.72 12.62 8.79
CA THR A 22 7.05 13.09 9.20
C THR A 22 7.00 13.69 10.60
N ILE A 23 7.78 13.16 11.54
CA ILE A 23 7.81 13.62 12.94
C ILE A 23 8.92 14.65 13.23
N CYS A 24 9.73 15.02 12.22
CA CYS A 24 10.87 15.94 12.39
C CYS A 24 10.44 17.31 12.95
N ASP A 25 9.34 17.86 12.43
CA ASP A 25 8.83 19.18 12.79
C ASP A 25 7.81 19.15 13.93
N ILE A 26 7.53 17.97 14.47
CA ILE A 26 6.61 17.79 15.60
C ILE A 26 7.42 17.85 16.90
N ASP A 27 6.97 18.69 17.83
CA ASP A 27 7.51 18.76 19.19
C ASP A 27 7.56 17.33 19.79
N PRO A 28 8.70 16.90 20.36
CA PRO A 28 8.85 15.59 20.98
C PRO A 28 7.70 15.16 21.90
N VAL A 29 7.12 16.10 22.65
CA VAL A 29 5.99 15.85 23.56
C VAL A 29 4.73 15.40 22.82
N HIS A 30 4.52 15.89 21.59
CA HIS A 30 3.34 15.60 20.79
C HIS A 30 3.52 14.44 19.79
N ARG A 31 4.76 13.96 19.58
CA ARG A 31 5.05 12.89 18.60
C ARG A 31 4.23 11.62 18.84
N LYS A 32 4.15 11.17 20.09
CA LYS A 32 3.38 9.96 20.44
C LYS A 32 1.92 10.08 20.03
N GLN A 33 1.32 11.25 20.28
CA GLN A 33 -0.07 11.52 19.92
C GLN A 33 -0.25 11.59 18.41
N ALA A 34 0.66 12.27 17.69
CA ALA A 34 0.61 12.37 16.24
C ALA A 34 0.71 10.99 15.57
N ILE A 35 1.62 10.13 16.04
CA ILE A 35 1.76 8.74 15.56
C ILE A 35 0.48 7.95 15.82
N SER A 36 -0.07 8.02 17.04
CA SER A 36 -1.32 7.34 17.39
C SER A 36 -2.49 7.79 16.53
N GLN A 37 -2.58 9.08 16.21
CA GLN A 37 -3.64 9.60 15.35
C GLN A 37 -3.48 9.08 13.92
N HIS A 38 -2.27 9.14 13.38
CA HIS A 38 -1.95 8.64 12.04
C HIS A 38 -2.29 7.16 11.86
N GLU A 39 -1.94 6.33 12.84
CA GLU A 39 -2.31 4.91 12.84
C GLU A 39 -3.84 4.70 12.87
N ASN A 40 -4.54 5.51 13.67
CA ASN A 40 -5.99 5.47 13.72
C ASN A 40 -6.63 5.92 12.39
N ASP A 41 -6.08 6.93 11.73
CA ASP A 41 -6.55 7.39 10.42
C ASP A 41 -6.41 6.28 9.37
N ILE A 42 -5.28 5.55 9.38
CA ILE A 42 -5.07 4.37 8.52
C ILE A 42 -6.12 3.28 8.80
N LYS A 43 -6.39 3.00 10.07
CA LYS A 43 -7.40 2.02 10.48
C LYS A 43 -8.80 2.43 10.02
N MET A 44 -9.18 3.68 10.23
CA MET A 44 -10.49 4.21 9.88
C MET A 44 -10.69 4.27 8.37
N TYR A 45 -9.68 4.72 7.63
CA TYR A 45 -9.69 4.67 6.16
C TYR A 45 -9.86 3.24 5.66
N THR A 46 -9.12 2.27 6.20
CA THR A 46 -9.23 0.87 5.79
C THR A 46 -10.63 0.31 6.05
N LYS A 47 -11.25 0.68 7.17
CA LYS A 47 -12.64 0.31 7.49
C LYS A 47 -13.62 0.92 6.48
N TYR A 48 -13.55 2.23 6.27
CA TYR A 48 -14.38 2.94 5.31
C TYR A 48 -14.26 2.36 3.89
N GLN A 49 -13.04 2.09 3.44
CA GLN A 49 -12.79 1.47 2.13
C GLN A 49 -13.44 0.08 2.00
N LYS A 50 -13.55 -0.70 3.08
CA LYS A 50 -14.25 -2.00 3.04
C LYS A 50 -15.77 -1.84 2.92
N GLU A 51 -16.32 -0.80 3.53
CA GLU A 51 -17.76 -0.49 3.52
C GLU A 51 -18.23 0.04 2.16
N LEU A 52 -17.35 0.68 1.39
CA LEU A 52 -17.65 1.12 0.03
C LEU A 52 -17.87 -0.06 -0.93
N SER A 53 -18.76 0.15 -1.91
CA SER A 53 -18.91 -0.76 -3.05
C SER A 53 -17.61 -0.83 -3.86
N PRO A 54 -17.27 -1.96 -4.51
CA PRO A 54 -15.99 -2.12 -5.19
C PRO A 54 -15.64 -1.00 -6.19
N ARG A 55 -16.64 -0.43 -6.88
CA ARG A 55 -16.44 0.67 -7.85
C ARG A 55 -16.07 2.01 -7.20
N LEU A 56 -16.38 2.18 -5.91
CA LEU A 56 -16.13 3.42 -5.16
C LEU A 56 -14.87 3.34 -4.29
N ARG A 57 -14.30 2.14 -4.13
CA ARG A 57 -13.06 1.96 -3.38
C ARG A 57 -11.91 2.66 -4.09
N TYR A 58 -11.00 3.21 -3.30
CA TYR A 58 -9.72 3.65 -3.81
C TYR A 58 -8.99 2.47 -4.43
N GLU A 59 -8.65 2.62 -5.70
CA GLU A 59 -7.83 1.68 -6.44
C GLU A 59 -6.57 2.40 -6.92
N ASN A 60 -5.41 1.88 -6.50
CA ASN A 60 -4.16 2.35 -7.08
C ASN A 60 -4.02 1.76 -8.49
N THR A 61 -4.22 2.61 -9.51
CA THR A 61 -4.22 2.20 -10.92
C THR A 61 -2.94 1.48 -11.33
N MET A 62 -1.77 1.93 -10.85
CA MET A 62 -0.49 1.29 -11.16
C MET A 62 -0.42 -0.12 -10.56
N LYS A 63 -0.86 -0.29 -9.31
CA LYS A 63 -0.94 -1.62 -8.68
C LYS A 63 -1.91 -2.54 -9.44
N ARG A 64 -3.05 -2.03 -9.92
CA ARG A 64 -3.97 -2.80 -10.76
C ARG A 64 -3.29 -3.25 -12.05
N ILE A 65 -2.63 -2.33 -12.76
CA ILE A 65 -1.93 -2.63 -14.01
C ILE A 65 -0.86 -3.71 -13.77
N GLN A 66 -0.03 -3.55 -12.73
CA GLN A 66 0.98 -4.54 -12.37
C GLN A 66 0.36 -5.93 -12.12
N LYS A 67 -0.73 -5.99 -11.34
CA LYS A 67 -1.43 -7.25 -11.05
C LYS A 67 -2.02 -7.87 -12.32
N ASN A 68 -2.51 -7.06 -13.26
CA ASN A 68 -2.99 -7.57 -14.54
C ASN A 68 -1.86 -8.20 -15.36
N HIS A 69 -0.67 -7.58 -15.40
CA HIS A 69 0.49 -8.16 -16.06
C HIS A 69 0.95 -9.48 -15.40
N GLU A 70 0.97 -9.52 -14.07
CA GLU A 70 1.30 -10.74 -13.31
C GLU A 70 0.31 -11.87 -13.61
N ASN A 71 -0.99 -11.56 -13.64
CA ASN A 71 -2.03 -12.53 -13.97
C ASN A 71 -1.89 -13.06 -15.41
N GLU A 72 -1.63 -12.17 -16.38
CA GLU A 72 -1.42 -12.53 -17.79
C GLU A 72 -0.22 -13.46 -17.94
N TYR A 73 0.90 -13.10 -17.29
CA TYR A 73 2.11 -13.91 -17.26
C TYR A 73 1.83 -15.31 -16.71
N ASN A 74 1.18 -15.39 -15.54
CA ASN A 74 0.84 -16.66 -14.91
C ASN A 74 -0.09 -17.51 -15.78
N ALA A 75 -1.06 -16.89 -16.47
CA ALA A 75 -1.95 -17.59 -17.39
C ALA A 75 -1.19 -18.15 -18.61
N VAL A 76 -0.22 -17.41 -19.17
CA VAL A 76 0.65 -17.91 -20.25
C VAL A 76 1.50 -19.09 -19.77
N VAL A 77 2.12 -19.01 -18.60
CA VAL A 77 2.92 -20.10 -18.04
C VAL A 77 2.07 -21.36 -17.87
N LYS A 78 0.91 -21.23 -17.24
CA LYS A 78 -0.01 -22.36 -17.02
C LYS A 78 -0.49 -23.00 -18.33
N ARG A 79 -0.79 -22.19 -19.36
CA ARG A 79 -1.15 -22.70 -20.70
C ARG A 79 -0.02 -23.52 -21.31
N LYS A 80 1.23 -23.07 -21.19
CA LYS A 80 2.41 -23.82 -21.67
C LYS A 80 2.61 -25.13 -20.91
N GLU A 81 2.42 -25.12 -19.59
CA GLU A 81 2.54 -26.33 -18.77
C GLU A 81 1.47 -27.38 -19.12
N ASN A 82 0.22 -26.96 -19.31
CA ASN A 82 -0.86 -27.85 -19.71
C ASN A 82 -0.59 -28.45 -21.09
N ALA A 83 -0.18 -27.64 -22.07
CA ALA A 83 0.16 -28.12 -23.41
C ALA A 83 1.32 -29.13 -23.40
N LYS A 84 2.28 -28.99 -22.48
CA LYS A 84 3.35 -29.99 -22.30
C LYS A 84 2.83 -31.30 -21.70
N ARG A 85 1.90 -31.24 -20.74
CA ARG A 85 1.29 -32.45 -20.14
C ARG A 85 0.48 -33.22 -21.18
N GLU A 86 -0.34 -32.52 -21.95
CA GLU A 86 -1.15 -33.12 -23.04
C GLU A 86 -0.32 -33.74 -24.17
N GLN A 87 0.97 -33.38 -24.31
CA GLN A 87 1.89 -34.00 -25.27
C GLN A 87 2.65 -35.21 -24.70
N MET A 88 2.61 -35.41 -23.38
CA MET A 88 3.27 -36.53 -22.70
C MET A 88 2.29 -37.68 -22.38
N ASP A 89 0.99 -37.42 -22.45
CA ASP A 89 -0.11 -38.42 -22.38
C ASP A 89 -0.45 -38.96 -23.78
#